data_AF-A0A0J9SKI5-F1
#
_entry.id   AF-A0A0J9SKI5-F1
#
_cell.length_a   1.000
_cell.length_b   1.000
_cell.length_c   1.000
_cell.angle_alpha   90.00
_cell.angle_beta   90.00
_cell.angle_gamma   90.00
#
_symmetry.space_group_name_H-M   'P 1'
#
loop_
_entity.id
_entity.type
_entity.pdbx_description
1 polymer ?
#
loop_
_entity_poly.entity_id
_entity_poly.type
_entity_poly.pdbx_seq_one_letter_code
_entity_poly.pdbx_strand_id
1 'polypeptide(L)'
;MKVFHCKWPNKYDSKNNEFEYRCGTDVFETYYKDWDPDFKNYLNHINEINDPILKHISIYFVQHYINGYRYYHESGSNHRNTACQYLKHWLQEKKDLFTYGETCQTKIDLWDKVIGNLWNVLKNQYTVQDFYGKNPWCKKTPLSEKTEYPRELPPFNCEESLAQEPSSADPSSKSVPTECNCQNVDPVLTPPLDQAPEKDLTKNIAVTSVYPNDVLVQKTRYA
;
A
#
# COMPACT_ATOMS: atom_id res chain seq x y z
N MET A 1 -25.92 -19.47 12.13
CA MET A 1 -25.82 -18.23 11.32
C MET A 1 -25.59 -18.61 9.86
N LYS A 2 -25.96 -17.78 8.89
CA LYS A 2 -25.45 -17.92 7.52
C LYS A 2 -24.09 -17.22 7.42
N VAL A 3 -23.12 -17.83 6.76
CA VAL A 3 -21.86 -17.15 6.41
C VAL A 3 -22.18 -16.09 5.35
N PHE A 4 -21.62 -14.89 5.51
CA PHE A 4 -21.68 -13.85 4.50
C PHE A 4 -20.48 -13.95 3.56
N HIS A 5 -20.71 -13.78 2.27
CA HIS A 5 -19.67 -13.80 1.24
C HIS A 5 -19.81 -12.58 0.34
N CYS A 6 -18.69 -11.91 0.09
CA CYS A 6 -18.63 -10.76 -0.80
C CYS A 6 -18.80 -11.17 -2.26
N LYS A 7 -19.52 -10.35 -3.03
CA LYS A 7 -19.74 -10.54 -4.46
C LYS A 7 -18.57 -9.94 -5.23
N TRP A 8 -17.86 -10.78 -5.98
CA TRP A 8 -16.83 -10.30 -6.90
C TRP A 8 -17.46 -9.53 -8.07
N PRO A 9 -17.01 -8.30 -8.38
CA PRO A 9 -17.55 -7.54 -9.51
C PRO A 9 -17.15 -8.19 -10.83
N ASN A 10 -18.09 -8.23 -11.78
CA ASN A 10 -17.80 -8.54 -13.17
C ASN A 10 -16.93 -7.42 -13.76
N LYS A 11 -15.74 -7.77 -14.25
CA LYS A 11 -14.77 -6.81 -14.80
C LYS A 11 -15.11 -6.35 -16.23
N TYR A 12 -16.16 -6.90 -16.86
CA TYR A 12 -16.56 -6.65 -18.25
C TYR A 12 -17.97 -6.05 -18.43
N ASP A 13 -18.85 -6.16 -17.42
CA ASP A 13 -20.17 -5.49 -17.37
C ASP A 13 -20.38 -4.91 -15.98
N SER A 14 -20.64 -3.61 -15.88
CA SER A 14 -20.81 -2.91 -14.61
C SER A 14 -22.28 -2.76 -14.17
N LYS A 15 -23.26 -3.04 -15.05
CA LYS A 15 -24.69 -2.74 -14.83
C LYS A 15 -25.26 -3.48 -13.62
N ASN A 16 -24.86 -4.74 -13.47
CA ASN A 16 -25.38 -5.66 -12.46
C ASN A 16 -24.40 -5.86 -11.28
N ASN A 17 -23.34 -5.07 -11.20
CA ASN A 17 -22.38 -5.17 -10.11
C ASN A 17 -22.93 -4.57 -8.81
N GLU A 18 -22.98 -5.39 -7.77
CA GLU A 18 -23.33 -4.97 -6.42
C GLU A 18 -22.06 -4.65 -5.63
N PHE A 19 -22.10 -3.55 -4.86
CA PHE A 19 -21.09 -3.22 -3.86
C PHE A 19 -21.72 -3.21 -2.47
N GLU A 20 -21.05 -3.83 -1.51
CA GLU A 20 -21.33 -3.71 -0.08
C GLU A 20 -20.10 -3.13 0.63
N TYR A 21 -20.29 -2.18 1.54
CA TYR A 21 -19.19 -1.44 2.18
C TYR A 21 -18.14 -2.35 2.86
N ARG A 22 -18.61 -3.41 3.53
CA ARG A 22 -17.77 -4.42 4.21
C ARG A 22 -16.92 -5.29 3.27
N CYS A 23 -17.13 -5.20 1.96
CA CYS A 23 -16.38 -5.92 0.93
C CYS A 23 -15.35 -5.02 0.22
N GLY A 24 -15.14 -3.79 0.70
CA GLY A 24 -14.29 -2.83 0.00
C GLY A 24 -12.86 -3.30 -0.22
N THR A 25 -12.27 -4.08 0.70
CA THR A 25 -10.92 -4.66 0.54
C THR A 25 -10.81 -5.70 -0.58
N ASP A 26 -11.92 -6.31 -1.00
CA ASP A 26 -11.92 -7.31 -2.09
C ASP A 26 -11.96 -6.65 -3.48
N VAL A 27 -12.19 -5.33 -3.51
CA VAL A 27 -12.45 -4.53 -4.73
C VAL A 27 -11.39 -3.44 -4.88
N PHE A 28 -11.02 -2.83 -3.75
CA PHE A 28 -9.94 -1.88 -3.55
C PHE A 28 -8.82 -2.64 -2.82
N GLU A 29 -8.17 -3.53 -3.58
CA GLU A 29 -7.21 -4.52 -3.08
C GLU A 29 -6.07 -3.85 -2.31
N THR A 30 -5.71 -4.40 -1.13
CA THR A 30 -4.66 -3.83 -0.26
C THR A 30 -3.24 -3.98 -0.82
N TYR A 31 -3.08 -4.78 -1.88
CA TYR A 31 -1.89 -4.88 -2.70
C TYR A 31 -2.31 -5.20 -4.14
N TYR A 32 -1.57 -4.69 -5.14
CA TYR A 32 -1.80 -5.01 -6.55
C TYR A 32 -0.60 -5.77 -7.14
N LYS A 33 -0.88 -6.87 -7.84
CA LYS A 33 0.10 -7.57 -8.70
C LYS A 33 0.09 -6.98 -10.11
N ASP A 34 -1.12 -6.82 -10.65
CA ASP A 34 -1.40 -6.22 -11.95
C ASP A 34 -2.09 -4.87 -11.75
N TRP A 35 -1.71 -3.90 -12.58
CA TRP A 35 -2.26 -2.53 -12.55
C TRP A 35 -3.17 -2.31 -13.76
N ASP A 36 -4.12 -1.39 -13.65
CA ASP A 36 -5.01 -1.09 -14.76
C ASP A 36 -4.24 -0.51 -15.95
N PRO A 37 -4.55 -0.87 -17.21
CA PRO A 37 -3.96 -0.23 -18.38
C PRO A 37 -4.01 1.30 -18.35
N ASP A 38 -5.10 1.88 -17.82
CA ASP A 38 -5.29 3.34 -17.74
C ASP A 38 -4.41 3.99 -16.66
N PHE A 39 -3.90 3.23 -15.68
CA PHE A 39 -3.03 3.73 -14.61
C PHE A 39 -1.78 4.42 -15.19
N LYS A 40 -1.29 3.92 -16.33
CA LYS A 40 -0.10 4.45 -17.04
C LYS A 40 -0.24 5.93 -17.42
N ASN A 41 -1.48 6.40 -17.65
CA ASN A 41 -1.76 7.80 -17.99
C ASN A 41 -1.45 8.79 -16.84
N TYR A 42 -1.31 8.30 -15.60
CA TYR A 42 -1.08 9.12 -14.41
C TYR A 42 0.37 9.07 -13.91
N LEU A 43 1.24 8.27 -14.54
CA LEU A 43 2.63 8.07 -14.10
C LEU A 43 3.43 9.37 -13.99
N ASN A 44 3.24 10.33 -14.90
CA ASN A 44 3.95 11.61 -14.84
C ASN A 44 3.61 12.38 -13.55
N HIS A 45 2.31 12.54 -13.26
CA HIS A 45 1.83 13.20 -12.03
C HIS A 45 2.25 12.47 -10.75
N ILE A 46 2.39 11.14 -10.79
CA ILE A 46 2.85 10.33 -9.65
C ILE A 46 4.36 10.45 -9.47
N ASN A 47 5.13 10.50 -10.55
CA ASN A 47 6.60 10.59 -10.51
C ASN A 47 7.07 11.92 -9.91
N GLU A 48 6.37 13.03 -10.20
CA GLU A 48 6.59 14.39 -9.68
C GLU A 48 6.43 14.53 -8.15
N ILE A 49 5.86 13.53 -7.46
CA ILE A 49 5.69 13.56 -6.00
C ILE A 49 7.03 13.24 -5.33
N ASN A 50 7.51 14.09 -4.42
CA ASN A 50 8.78 13.86 -3.72
C ASN A 50 8.64 13.02 -2.44
N ASP A 51 7.54 13.21 -1.70
CA ASP A 51 7.28 12.46 -0.46
C ASP A 51 6.92 10.98 -0.80
N PRO A 52 7.65 9.99 -0.26
CA PRO A 52 7.47 8.59 -0.66
C PRO A 52 6.16 7.98 -0.14
N ILE A 53 5.69 8.42 1.04
CA ILE A 53 4.42 7.96 1.63
C ILE A 53 3.26 8.50 0.79
N LEU A 54 3.31 9.79 0.45
CA LEU A 54 2.29 10.43 -0.38
C LEU A 54 2.29 9.91 -1.83
N LYS A 55 3.46 9.55 -2.37
CA LYS A 55 3.58 8.84 -3.67
C LYS A 55 2.90 7.47 -3.61
N HIS A 56 3.16 6.69 -2.56
CA HIS A 56 2.53 5.38 -2.37
C HIS A 56 1.00 5.50 -2.25
N ILE A 57 0.50 6.42 -1.42
CA ILE A 57 -0.94 6.69 -1.28
C ILE A 57 -1.56 7.13 -2.61
N SER A 58 -0.85 7.96 -3.39
CA SER A 58 -1.31 8.43 -4.70
C SER A 58 -1.43 7.31 -5.75
N ILE A 59 -0.50 6.34 -5.74
CA ILE A 59 -0.55 5.15 -6.59
C ILE A 59 -1.84 4.35 -6.31
N TYR A 60 -2.10 4.02 -5.03
CA TYR A 60 -3.31 3.27 -4.67
C TYR A 60 -4.59 4.08 -4.90
N PHE A 61 -4.58 5.39 -4.61
CA PHE A 61 -5.73 6.27 -4.87
C PHE A 61 -6.13 6.27 -6.35
N VAL A 62 -5.18 6.41 -7.28
CA VAL A 62 -5.45 6.36 -8.72
C VAL A 62 -6.00 4.99 -9.12
N GLN A 63 -5.35 3.89 -8.73
CA GLN A 63 -5.80 2.54 -9.07
C GLN A 63 -7.19 2.22 -8.49
N HIS A 64 -7.47 2.62 -7.26
CA HIS A 64 -8.79 2.47 -6.64
C HIS A 64 -9.85 3.33 -7.35
N TYR A 65 -9.54 4.56 -7.76
CA TYR A 65 -10.50 5.41 -8.49
C TYR A 65 -10.84 4.82 -9.87
N ILE A 66 -9.88 4.17 -10.53
CA ILE A 66 -10.08 3.44 -11.80
C ILE A 66 -10.92 2.17 -11.56
N ASN A 67 -10.58 1.33 -10.57
CA ASN A 67 -11.39 0.16 -10.19
C ASN A 67 -12.84 0.54 -9.91
N GLY A 68 -13.06 1.58 -9.07
CA GLY A 68 -14.39 2.04 -8.69
C GLY A 68 -15.23 2.51 -9.87
N TYR A 69 -14.62 3.21 -10.84
CA TYR A 69 -15.28 3.52 -12.10
C TYR A 69 -15.58 2.25 -12.92
N ARG A 70 -14.55 1.48 -13.29
CA ARG A 70 -14.70 0.33 -14.20
C ARG A 70 -15.72 -0.67 -13.70
N TYR A 71 -15.74 -0.95 -12.40
CA TYR A 71 -16.65 -1.92 -11.80
C TYR A 71 -18.04 -1.37 -11.47
N TYR A 72 -18.23 -0.06 -11.24
CA TYR A 72 -19.53 0.48 -10.77
C TYR A 72 -20.12 1.67 -11.52
N HIS A 73 -19.54 2.11 -12.65
CA HIS A 73 -20.04 3.29 -13.35
C HIS A 73 -21.49 3.14 -13.86
N GLU A 74 -21.89 2.01 -14.46
CA GLU A 74 -23.29 1.77 -14.89
C GLU A 74 -24.18 1.11 -13.82
N SER A 75 -23.64 0.75 -12.65
CA SER A 75 -24.41 0.06 -11.61
C SER A 75 -25.59 0.89 -11.06
N GLY A 76 -26.49 0.22 -10.35
CA GLY A 76 -27.49 0.89 -9.52
C GLY A 76 -26.87 1.95 -8.62
N SER A 77 -27.49 3.12 -8.53
CA SER A 77 -26.94 4.33 -7.89
C SER A 77 -26.46 4.09 -6.46
N ASN A 78 -27.15 3.25 -5.69
CA ASN A 78 -26.76 2.87 -4.34
C ASN A 78 -25.35 2.25 -4.32
N HIS A 79 -25.07 1.22 -5.13
CA HIS A 79 -23.78 0.54 -5.14
C HIS A 79 -22.65 1.46 -5.61
N ARG A 80 -22.87 2.27 -6.66
CA ARG A 80 -21.90 3.28 -7.11
C ARG A 80 -21.60 4.32 -6.02
N ASN A 81 -22.64 4.78 -5.32
CA ASN A 81 -22.50 5.73 -4.21
C ASN A 81 -21.74 5.11 -3.03
N THR A 82 -22.04 3.86 -2.65
CA THR A 82 -21.35 3.15 -1.55
C THR A 82 -19.89 2.83 -1.90
N ALA A 83 -19.58 2.49 -3.16
CA ALA A 83 -18.21 2.32 -3.63
C ALA A 83 -17.41 3.64 -3.58
N CYS A 84 -18.01 4.75 -4.04
CA CYS A 84 -17.44 6.09 -3.90
C CYS A 84 -17.30 6.51 -2.41
N GLN A 85 -18.24 6.13 -1.55
CA GLN A 85 -18.17 6.39 -0.12
C GLN A 85 -16.98 5.65 0.51
N TYR A 86 -16.83 4.35 0.25
CA TYR A 86 -15.69 3.56 0.75
C TYR A 86 -14.35 4.18 0.32
N LEU A 87 -14.21 4.56 -0.96
CA LEU A 87 -13.00 5.20 -1.47
C LEU A 87 -12.69 6.54 -0.75
N LYS A 88 -13.70 7.32 -0.36
CA LYS A 88 -13.51 8.54 0.43
C LYS A 88 -13.08 8.26 1.87
N HIS A 89 -13.66 7.25 2.52
CA HIS A 89 -13.24 6.85 3.88
C HIS A 89 -11.81 6.32 3.88
N TRP A 90 -11.47 5.40 2.97
CA TRP A 90 -10.08 4.93 2.77
C TRP A 90 -9.11 6.09 2.56
N LEU A 91 -9.49 7.08 1.73
CA LEU A 91 -8.64 8.24 1.46
C LEU A 91 -8.52 9.18 2.67
N GLN A 92 -9.55 9.31 3.50
CA GLN A 92 -9.49 10.05 4.76
C GLN A 92 -8.61 9.33 5.78
N GLU A 93 -8.70 8.00 5.95
CA GLU A 93 -7.75 7.24 6.78
C GLU A 93 -6.29 7.51 6.37
N LYS A 94 -6.03 7.60 5.05
CA LYS A 94 -4.68 7.88 4.56
C LYS A 94 -4.29 9.34 4.75
N LYS A 95 -5.24 10.29 4.75
CA LYS A 95 -5.01 11.68 5.15
C LYS A 95 -4.64 11.75 6.63
N ASP A 96 -5.43 11.12 7.48
CA ASP A 96 -5.27 11.19 8.94
C ASP A 96 -3.95 10.53 9.36
N LEU A 97 -3.53 9.43 8.72
CA LEU A 97 -2.20 8.85 8.90
C LEU A 97 -1.07 9.78 8.42
N PHE A 98 -1.22 10.43 7.26
CA PHE A 98 -0.18 11.27 6.66
C PHE A 98 -0.02 12.66 7.31
N THR A 99 -1.12 13.21 7.84
CA THR A 99 -1.18 14.56 8.44
C THR A 99 -1.20 14.54 9.96
N TYR A 100 -1.12 13.35 10.56
CA TYR A 100 -1.30 13.08 11.98
C TYR A 100 -2.64 13.63 12.51
N GLY A 101 -3.75 13.30 11.83
CA GLY A 101 -5.11 13.76 12.17
C GLY A 101 -5.29 15.27 11.98
N GLU A 102 -4.72 15.81 10.90
CA GLU A 102 -4.71 17.24 10.61
C GLU A 102 -4.03 18.13 11.67
N THR A 103 -3.08 17.60 12.47
CA THR A 103 -2.26 18.43 13.37
C THR A 103 -1.07 19.09 12.65
N CYS A 104 -0.56 18.49 11.57
CA CYS A 104 0.65 18.95 10.88
C CYS A 104 0.33 19.71 9.59
N GLN A 105 0.21 21.04 9.68
CA GLN A 105 -0.19 21.92 8.56
C GLN A 105 0.63 21.71 7.27
N THR A 106 1.96 21.57 7.37
CA THR A 106 2.84 21.33 6.22
C THR A 106 2.49 20.04 5.46
N LYS A 107 2.09 18.99 6.17
CA LYS A 107 1.60 17.73 5.58
C LYS A 107 0.18 17.91 5.01
N ILE A 108 -0.69 18.73 5.61
CA ILE A 108 -2.02 19.06 5.06
C ILE A 108 -1.89 19.80 3.72
N ASP A 109 -1.04 20.84 3.67
CA ASP A 109 -0.84 21.66 2.47
C ASP A 109 -0.27 20.81 1.32
N LEU A 110 0.70 19.94 1.63
CA LEU A 110 1.28 19.00 0.67
C LEU A 110 0.26 17.94 0.21
N TRP A 111 -0.58 17.43 1.13
CA TRP A 111 -1.67 16.50 0.83
C TRP A 111 -2.69 17.11 -0.14
N ASP A 112 -3.30 18.25 0.21
CA ASP A 112 -4.35 18.85 -0.61
C ASP A 112 -3.80 19.42 -1.93
N LYS A 113 -2.50 19.78 -2.01
CA LYS A 113 -1.80 20.02 -3.28
C LYS A 113 -1.77 18.78 -4.18
N VAL A 114 -1.27 17.65 -3.68
CA VAL A 114 -1.05 16.44 -4.49
C VAL A 114 -2.36 15.69 -4.75
N ILE A 115 -3.07 15.28 -3.69
CA ILE A 115 -4.31 14.51 -3.78
C ILE A 115 -5.46 15.35 -4.35
N GLY A 116 -5.48 16.66 -4.07
CA GLY A 116 -6.43 17.58 -4.70
C GLY A 116 -6.22 17.72 -6.20
N ASN A 117 -4.96 17.79 -6.67
CA ASN A 117 -4.66 17.78 -8.11
C ASN A 117 -5.06 16.46 -8.76
N LEU A 118 -4.64 15.32 -8.20
CA LEU A 118 -4.99 14.00 -8.73
C LEU A 118 -6.52 13.80 -8.80
N TRP A 119 -7.27 14.16 -7.75
CA TRP A 119 -8.74 14.10 -7.80
C TRP A 119 -9.30 14.99 -8.92
N ASN A 120 -8.74 16.18 -9.15
CA ASN A 120 -9.19 17.07 -10.21
C ASN A 120 -8.93 16.53 -11.62
N VAL A 121 -7.85 15.78 -11.85
CA VAL A 121 -7.62 15.08 -13.12
C VAL A 121 -8.59 13.89 -13.25
N LEU A 122 -8.64 13.02 -12.24
CA LEU A 122 -9.44 11.79 -12.24
C LEU A 122 -10.94 12.04 -12.44
N LYS A 123 -11.52 13.03 -11.75
CA LYS A 123 -12.96 13.33 -11.84
C LYS A 123 -13.40 13.77 -13.25
N ASN A 124 -12.49 14.35 -14.03
CA ASN A 124 -12.78 14.86 -15.36
C ASN A 124 -12.75 13.73 -16.43
N GLN A 125 -11.94 12.69 -16.18
CA GLN A 125 -11.83 11.52 -17.05
C GLN A 125 -12.96 10.50 -16.80
N TYR A 126 -13.22 10.16 -15.54
CA TYR A 126 -14.13 9.08 -15.16
C TYR A 126 -15.51 9.61 -14.76
N THR A 127 -16.42 9.65 -15.73
CA THR A 127 -17.74 10.29 -15.60
C THR A 127 -18.88 9.34 -15.95
N VAL A 128 -19.96 9.40 -15.17
CA VAL A 128 -21.25 8.78 -15.51
C VAL A 128 -22.16 9.79 -16.23
N GLN A 129 -23.04 9.28 -17.08
CA GLN A 129 -24.19 10.03 -17.56
C GLN A 129 -25.35 9.86 -16.58
N ASP A 130 -25.89 10.96 -16.06
CA ASP A 130 -27.13 10.98 -15.29
C ASP A 130 -28.12 12.00 -15.87
N PHE A 131 -29.27 12.17 -15.20
CA PHE A 131 -30.33 13.10 -15.62
C PHE A 131 -29.89 14.58 -15.62
N TYR A 132 -28.85 14.92 -14.87
CA TYR A 132 -28.27 16.26 -14.79
C TYR A 132 -27.06 16.45 -15.70
N GLY A 133 -26.68 15.43 -16.49
CA GLY A 133 -25.62 15.49 -17.48
C GLY A 133 -24.45 14.56 -17.20
N LYS A 134 -23.27 14.91 -17.75
CA LYS A 134 -22.01 14.19 -17.57
C LYS A 134 -21.39 14.56 -16.22
N ASN A 135 -21.55 13.72 -15.22
CA ASN A 135 -21.10 13.93 -13.84
C ASN A 135 -19.89 13.02 -13.51
N PRO A 136 -18.93 13.44 -12.67
CA PRO A 136 -17.89 12.55 -12.17
C PRO A 136 -18.51 11.37 -11.39
N TRP A 137 -18.02 10.14 -11.59
CA TRP A 137 -18.60 8.96 -10.94
C TRP A 137 -18.48 9.01 -9.42
N CYS A 138 -17.41 9.65 -8.91
CA CYS A 138 -17.21 9.91 -7.49
C CYS A 138 -16.78 11.37 -7.24
N LYS A 139 -17.58 12.08 -6.43
CA LYS A 139 -17.42 13.50 -6.09
C LYS A 139 -16.63 13.66 -4.78
N LYS A 140 -15.58 14.50 -4.75
CA LYS A 140 -14.90 14.89 -3.50
C LYS A 140 -15.91 15.66 -2.64
N THR A 141 -16.35 15.06 -1.55
CA THR A 141 -17.13 15.69 -0.49
C THR A 141 -16.30 15.61 0.78
N PRO A 142 -16.22 16.67 1.61
CA PRO A 142 -15.70 16.52 2.96
C PRO A 142 -16.42 15.39 3.70
N LEU A 143 -15.70 14.67 4.55
CA LEU A 143 -16.32 13.86 5.60
C LEU A 143 -16.50 14.75 6.84
N SER A 144 -17.57 14.51 7.59
CA SER A 144 -17.89 15.27 8.82
C SER A 144 -17.13 14.77 10.04
N GLU A 145 -16.68 13.52 9.99
CA GLU A 145 -15.92 12.84 11.04
C GLU A 145 -14.42 13.02 10.79
N LYS A 146 -13.65 13.25 11.85
CA LYS A 146 -12.18 13.37 11.84
C LYS A 146 -11.59 12.50 12.94
N THR A 147 -10.36 12.05 12.76
CA THR A 147 -9.62 11.39 13.86
C THR A 147 -9.28 12.40 14.96
N GLU A 148 -9.71 12.13 16.19
CA GLU A 148 -9.24 12.80 17.41
C GLU A 148 -8.29 11.88 18.16
N TYR A 149 -7.09 12.37 18.52
CA TYR A 149 -6.10 11.62 19.28
C TYR A 149 -6.24 11.85 20.80
N PRO A 150 -5.93 10.83 21.65
CA PRO A 150 -5.81 11.01 23.09
C PRO A 150 -4.80 12.11 23.46
N ARG A 151 -5.15 12.96 24.43
CA ARG A 151 -4.36 14.14 24.82
C ARG A 151 -3.07 13.78 25.57
N GLU A 152 -2.99 12.53 26.00
CA GLU A 152 -1.88 11.92 26.72
C GLU A 152 -0.74 11.49 25.78
N LEU A 153 -0.98 11.48 24.45
CA LEU A 153 0.06 11.22 23.47
C LEU A 153 1.02 12.44 23.36
N PRO A 154 2.34 12.21 23.23
CA PRO A 154 3.27 13.27 22.86
C PRO A 154 2.88 13.92 21.52
N PRO A 155 3.15 15.23 21.34
CA PRO A 155 2.86 15.91 20.08
C PRO A 155 3.64 15.27 18.92
N PHE A 156 2.96 15.03 17.80
CA PHE A 156 3.58 14.47 16.61
C PHE A 156 4.66 15.41 16.05
N ASN A 157 5.81 14.85 15.68
CA ASN A 157 6.83 15.60 14.98
C ASN A 157 6.43 15.77 13.50
N CYS A 158 6.06 16.99 13.12
CA CYS A 158 5.74 17.33 11.74
C CYS A 158 6.96 17.40 10.81
N GLU A 159 8.17 17.53 11.38
CA GLU A 159 9.42 17.53 10.65
C GLU A 159 10.04 16.13 10.67
N GLU A 160 9.61 15.29 9.73
CA GLU A 160 10.37 14.11 9.29
C GLU A 160 11.68 14.59 8.63
N SER A 161 12.63 15.01 9.45
CA SER A 161 14.03 15.09 9.03
C SER A 161 14.43 13.69 8.59
N LEU A 162 14.70 13.54 7.29
CA LEU A 162 15.34 12.35 6.76
C LEU A 162 16.71 12.26 7.41
N ALA A 163 16.82 11.47 8.47
CA ALA A 163 18.03 11.23 9.23
C ALA A 163 19.00 10.39 8.39
N GLN A 164 19.55 11.01 7.36
CA GLN A 164 20.86 10.68 6.83
C GLN A 164 21.88 11.06 7.91
N GLU A 165 21.98 10.22 8.95
CA GLU A 165 23.31 10.00 9.51
C GLU A 165 24.18 9.48 8.35
N PRO A 166 25.22 10.21 7.92
CA PRO A 166 26.14 9.66 6.95
C PRO A 166 26.85 8.50 7.65
N SER A 167 26.56 7.27 7.23
CA SER A 167 27.24 6.07 7.74
C SER A 167 28.74 6.32 7.70
N SER A 168 29.40 6.22 8.85
CA SER A 168 30.77 6.70 9.03
C SER A 168 31.68 6.16 7.93
N ALA A 169 32.43 7.06 7.28
CA ALA A 169 33.28 6.71 6.15
C ALA A 169 34.28 5.62 6.56
N ASP A 170 34.12 4.43 6.00
CA ASP A 170 34.88 3.23 6.36
C ASP A 170 36.39 3.46 6.10
N PRO A 171 37.22 3.58 7.16
CA PRO A 171 38.53 4.22 7.05
C PRO A 171 39.64 3.27 6.55
N SER A 172 39.32 2.21 5.78
CA SER A 172 40.34 1.30 5.24
C SER A 172 39.97 0.56 3.94
N SER A 173 39.79 1.28 2.83
CA SER A 173 39.93 0.71 1.47
C SER A 173 41.33 0.94 0.89
N LYS A 174 42.37 0.48 1.61
CA LYS A 174 43.73 0.37 1.03
C LYS A 174 43.74 -0.72 -0.04
N SER A 175 43.70 -0.32 -1.30
CA SER A 175 43.79 -1.21 -2.45
C SER A 175 45.16 -1.88 -2.54
N VAL A 176 45.24 -3.14 -2.12
CA VAL A 176 46.35 -4.04 -2.46
C VAL A 176 46.10 -4.56 -3.88
N PRO A 177 47.01 -4.33 -4.85
CA PRO A 177 46.85 -4.85 -6.19
C PRO A 177 47.20 -6.34 -6.22
N THR A 178 46.18 -7.20 -6.24
CA THR A 178 46.35 -8.64 -6.43
C THR A 178 46.12 -9.00 -7.89
N GLU A 179 47.17 -9.41 -8.60
CA GLU A 179 47.03 -10.02 -9.92
C GLU A 179 46.41 -11.43 -9.78
N CYS A 180 45.12 -11.58 -10.08
CA CYS A 180 44.47 -12.88 -10.12
C CYS A 180 44.92 -13.69 -11.34
N ASN A 181 45.99 -14.48 -11.18
CA ASN A 181 46.45 -15.42 -12.19
C ASN A 181 46.09 -16.86 -11.78
N CYS A 182 44.87 -17.28 -12.14
CA CYS A 182 44.29 -18.55 -11.67
C CYS A 182 44.81 -19.75 -12.47
N GLN A 183 45.62 -20.61 -11.84
CA GLN A 183 45.88 -21.97 -12.29
C GLN A 183 45.56 -22.96 -11.17
N ASN A 184 44.67 -23.91 -11.45
CA ASN A 184 44.20 -24.90 -10.47
C ASN A 184 45.18 -26.08 -10.37
N VAL A 185 45.56 -26.46 -9.15
CA VAL A 185 45.91 -27.85 -8.79
C VAL A 185 45.42 -28.11 -7.35
N ASP A 186 44.54 -29.11 -7.19
CA ASP A 186 44.01 -29.55 -5.89
C ASP A 186 44.97 -30.58 -5.20
N PRO A 187 44.61 -31.23 -4.07
CA PRO A 187 44.79 -30.62 -2.75
C PRO A 187 45.64 -31.51 -1.80
N VAL A 188 46.30 -30.90 -0.83
CA VAL A 188 47.00 -31.65 0.26
C VAL A 188 46.25 -31.46 1.57
N LEU A 189 45.74 -32.56 2.11
CA LEU A 189 45.11 -32.63 3.44
C LEU A 189 46.18 -32.75 4.53
N THR A 190 46.06 -31.94 5.58
CA THR A 190 46.73 -32.14 6.88
C THR A 190 45.71 -32.04 8.02
N PRO A 191 45.81 -32.88 9.07
CA PRO A 191 44.81 -32.98 10.14
C PRO A 191 44.83 -31.78 11.12
N PRO A 192 43.75 -31.59 11.91
CA PRO A 192 43.54 -30.38 12.71
C PRO A 192 44.28 -30.38 14.05
N LEU A 193 44.28 -29.21 14.70
CA LEU A 193 44.60 -29.03 16.12
C LEU A 193 43.54 -28.15 16.81
N ASP A 194 43.04 -28.63 17.94
CA ASP A 194 42.15 -27.96 18.91
C ASP A 194 42.76 -26.67 19.50
N GLN A 195 42.11 -25.71 20.19
CA GLN A 195 40.73 -25.26 20.51
C GLN A 195 40.91 -23.94 21.32
N ALA A 196 39.96 -23.11 21.77
CA ALA A 196 38.56 -22.68 21.47
C ALA A 196 38.17 -21.67 22.61
N PRO A 197 36.97 -21.04 22.68
CA PRO A 197 35.86 -20.93 21.71
C PRO A 197 35.48 -19.46 21.39
N GLU A 198 35.06 -19.17 20.15
CA GLU A 198 34.47 -17.86 19.84
C GLU A 198 32.96 -17.85 20.20
N LYS A 199 32.50 -16.71 20.74
CA LYS A 199 31.23 -16.60 21.46
C LYS A 199 30.40 -15.45 20.90
N ASP A 200 29.45 -15.76 20.01
CA ASP A 200 28.51 -14.77 19.49
C ASP A 200 27.03 -15.24 19.51
N LEU A 201 26.12 -14.27 19.43
CA LEU A 201 24.80 -14.26 20.06
C LEU A 201 23.64 -14.46 19.08
N THR A 202 23.70 -15.48 18.22
CA THR A 202 22.61 -15.79 17.27
C THR A 202 21.41 -16.52 17.90
N LYS A 203 21.41 -16.74 19.23
CA LYS A 203 20.19 -17.10 19.98
C LYS A 203 19.47 -15.82 20.43
N ASN A 204 18.43 -15.42 19.68
CA ASN A 204 17.10 -14.99 20.20
C ASN A 204 16.29 -14.18 19.16
N ILE A 205 16.00 -14.75 17.98
CA ILE A 205 14.84 -14.30 17.15
C ILE A 205 13.98 -15.52 16.82
N ALA A 206 13.24 -15.99 17.83
CA ALA A 206 12.19 -16.99 17.66
C ALA A 206 10.83 -16.29 17.47
N VAL A 207 10.47 -15.96 16.23
CA VAL A 207 9.15 -15.41 15.92
C VAL A 207 8.13 -16.55 15.96
N THR A 208 7.52 -16.77 17.13
CA THR A 208 6.40 -17.71 17.28
C THR A 208 5.13 -17.08 16.72
N SER A 209 4.89 -17.24 15.42
CA SER A 209 3.61 -16.91 14.78
C SER A 209 2.53 -17.91 15.25
N VAL A 210 1.81 -17.55 16.31
CA VAL A 210 0.66 -18.33 16.80
C VAL A 210 -0.50 -18.19 15.83
N TYR A 211 -0.61 -19.10 14.87
CA TYR A 211 -1.80 -19.29 14.06
C TYR A 211 -2.89 -19.99 14.88
N PRO A 212 -4.09 -19.40 15.05
CA PRO A 212 -5.21 -20.09 15.66
C PRO A 212 -5.98 -20.92 14.62
N ASN A 213 -6.26 -22.18 14.97
CA ASN A 213 -7.24 -23.08 14.32
C ASN A 213 -6.84 -23.74 12.98
N ASP A 214 -5.82 -24.60 12.98
CA ASP A 214 -5.78 -25.74 12.05
C ASP A 214 -6.64 -26.90 12.60
N VAL A 215 -7.67 -27.30 11.84
CA VAL A 215 -8.49 -28.48 12.16
C VAL A 215 -7.90 -29.72 11.47
N LEU A 216 -7.42 -30.66 12.28
CA LEU A 216 -6.88 -31.94 11.80
C LEU A 216 -7.94 -32.79 11.05
N VAL A 217 -7.89 -32.76 9.72
CA VAL A 217 -8.61 -33.71 8.86
C VAL A 217 -7.67 -34.82 8.42
N GLN A 218 -7.76 -35.97 9.08
CA GLN A 218 -7.14 -37.23 8.60
C GLN A 218 -8.10 -38.00 7.68
N LYS A 219 -7.51 -38.96 6.93
CA LYS A 219 -8.12 -39.92 5.98
C LYS A 219 -8.40 -39.35 4.57
N THR A 220 -8.12 -40.08 3.49
CA THR A 220 -7.38 -41.36 3.33
C THR A 220 -6.77 -41.43 1.93
N ARG A 221 -5.63 -42.12 1.79
CA ARG A 221 -5.26 -42.68 0.47
C ARG A 221 -6.13 -43.91 0.21
N TYR A 222 -6.69 -44.02 -0.98
CA TYR A 222 -7.10 -45.31 -1.55
C TYR A 222 -5.96 -45.86 -2.41
N ALA A 223 -6.01 -47.17 -2.66
CA ALA A 223 -5.06 -47.92 -3.50
C ALA A 223 -5.50 -47.91 -4.97
#